data_AF-A0A2S4ZKE6-F1
#
_entry.id   AF-A0A2S4ZKE6-F1
#
_cell.length_a   1.000
_cell.length_b   1.000
_cell.length_c   1.000
_cell.angle_alpha   90.00
_cell.angle_beta   90.00
_cell.angle_gamma   90.00
#
_symmetry.space_group_name_H-M   'P 1'
#
loop_
_entity.id
_entity.type
_entity.pdbx_description
1 polymer ?
#
loop_
_entity_poly.entity_id
_entity_poly.type
_entity_poly.pdbx_seq_one_letter_code
_entity_poly.pdbx_strand_id
1 'polypeptide(L)'
;MTAGDTPSIATDDLDDPPLRPLPGRVALLLEQVDAPPRLVAHLRAVHDVAAQLLTWVRLHCPRLELDADAVLFGAATHDIGKTRHPAELSGPGARHEAAGRELLLEHGVPAGLARFAGTHASWTAPGTGVEDLLVSLADKIWKNKRVPELEDLVVARLAEADGRPAWQWFMELDEALTAVGEGADRRLAYQMSHPLGRK
;
A
#
# COMPACT_ATOMS: atom_id res chain seq x y z
N MET A 1 -6.70 -11.54 -24.24
CA MET A 1 -6.61 -10.73 -23.01
C MET A 1 -6.10 -9.37 -23.41
N THR A 2 -7.00 -8.40 -23.46
CA THR A 2 -6.68 -6.99 -23.68
C THR A 2 -5.72 -6.54 -22.58
N ALA A 3 -4.64 -5.86 -22.95
CA ALA A 3 -3.91 -5.07 -21.97
C ALA A 3 -4.92 -4.03 -21.47
N GLY A 4 -5.39 -4.17 -20.23
CA GLY A 4 -6.33 -3.21 -19.66
C GLY A 4 -5.70 -1.84 -19.62
N ASP A 5 -6.41 -0.83 -20.13
CA ASP A 5 -6.00 0.56 -19.96
C ASP A 5 -5.97 0.88 -18.46
N THR A 6 -5.04 1.73 -18.02
CA THR A 6 -4.85 2.07 -16.60
C THR A 6 -6.14 2.37 -15.83
N PRO A 7 -7.12 3.11 -16.39
CA PRO A 7 -8.41 3.32 -15.73
C PRO A 7 -9.15 2.00 -15.41
N SER A 8 -9.21 1.07 -16.36
CA SER A 8 -9.90 -0.22 -16.17
C SER A 8 -9.26 -1.03 -15.03
N ILE A 9 -7.92 -1.14 -15.02
CA ILE A 9 -7.21 -1.85 -13.95
C ILE A 9 -7.44 -1.17 -12.59
N ALA A 10 -7.50 0.16 -12.56
CA ALA A 10 -7.61 0.94 -11.34
C ALA A 10 -9.02 0.92 -10.74
N THR A 11 -10.07 0.94 -11.56
CA THR A 11 -11.43 1.27 -11.09
C THR A 11 -12.50 0.22 -11.35
N ASP A 12 -12.33 -0.68 -12.31
CA ASP A 12 -13.38 -1.64 -12.66
C ASP A 12 -13.63 -2.63 -11.51
N ASP A 13 -14.87 -3.07 -11.33
CA ASP A 13 -15.17 -4.13 -10.38
C ASP A 13 -14.42 -5.42 -10.73
N LEU A 14 -13.94 -6.13 -9.71
CA LEU A 14 -13.23 -7.40 -9.86
C LEU A 14 -13.92 -8.45 -8.99
N ASP A 15 -14.28 -9.58 -9.60
CA ASP A 15 -14.93 -10.69 -8.90
C ASP A 15 -13.91 -11.58 -8.17
N ASP A 16 -12.73 -11.81 -8.76
CA ASP A 16 -11.67 -12.63 -8.16
C ASP A 16 -10.26 -12.20 -8.60
N PRO A 17 -9.38 -11.76 -7.66
CA PRO A 17 -9.71 -11.42 -6.27
C PRO A 17 -10.60 -10.17 -6.18
N PRO A 18 -11.50 -10.09 -5.19
CA PRO A 18 -12.26 -8.86 -4.95
C PRO A 18 -11.32 -7.79 -4.41
N LEU A 19 -10.90 -6.86 -5.28
CA LEU A 19 -10.03 -5.75 -4.90
C LEU A 19 -10.79 -4.44 -4.95
N ARG A 20 -10.71 -3.67 -3.86
CA ARG A 20 -11.23 -2.30 -3.82
C ARG A 20 -10.70 -1.45 -4.99
N PRO A 21 -11.55 -0.68 -5.68
CA PRO A 21 -11.13 0.33 -6.64
C PRO A 21 -10.19 1.37 -6.02
N LEU A 22 -9.22 1.84 -6.80
CA LEU A 22 -8.38 2.96 -6.39
C LEU A 22 -9.22 4.26 -6.28
N PRO A 23 -8.83 5.22 -5.42
CA PRO A 23 -9.46 6.53 -5.40
C PRO A 23 -9.36 7.19 -6.78
N GLY A 24 -10.44 7.81 -7.27
CA GLY A 24 -10.48 8.37 -8.63
C GLY A 24 -9.34 9.35 -8.92
N ARG A 25 -8.95 10.18 -7.93
CA ARG A 25 -7.79 11.08 -8.05
C ARG A 25 -6.47 10.34 -8.30
N VAL A 26 -6.30 9.15 -7.73
CA VAL A 26 -5.11 8.31 -7.93
C VAL A 26 -5.15 7.63 -9.28
N ALA A 27 -6.31 7.12 -9.71
CA ALA A 27 -6.48 6.54 -11.04
C ALA A 27 -6.12 7.54 -12.16
N LEU A 28 -6.63 8.78 -12.06
CA LEU A 28 -6.29 9.87 -12.99
C LEU A 28 -4.79 10.19 -12.97
N LEU A 29 -4.18 10.25 -11.79
CA LEU A 29 -2.75 10.51 -11.66
C LEU A 29 -1.91 9.39 -12.31
N LEU A 30 -2.26 8.12 -12.07
CA LEU A 30 -1.59 6.97 -12.67
C LEU A 30 -1.73 6.95 -14.19
N GLU A 31 -2.86 7.39 -14.71
CA GLU A 31 -3.07 7.56 -16.14
C GLU A 31 -2.18 8.68 -16.71
N GLN A 32 -2.15 9.85 -16.05
CA GLN A 32 -1.35 11.02 -16.45
C GLN A 32 0.14 10.73 -16.52
N VAL A 33 0.65 9.91 -15.60
CA VAL A 33 2.07 9.54 -15.57
C VAL A 33 2.39 8.33 -16.45
N ASP A 34 1.43 7.80 -17.22
CA ASP A 34 1.62 6.61 -18.07
C ASP A 34 2.05 5.37 -17.26
N ALA A 35 1.47 5.18 -16.06
CA ALA A 35 1.86 4.11 -15.16
C ALA A 35 1.70 2.72 -15.84
N PRO A 36 2.71 1.83 -15.73
CA PRO A 36 2.63 0.50 -16.31
C PRO A 36 1.46 -0.32 -15.73
N PRO A 37 0.76 -1.15 -16.53
CA PRO A 37 -0.37 -1.96 -16.07
C PRO A 37 -0.07 -2.79 -14.81
N ARG A 38 1.10 -3.44 -14.76
CA ARG A 38 1.53 -4.21 -13.58
C ARG A 38 1.71 -3.36 -12.32
N LEU A 39 2.14 -2.10 -12.47
CA LEU A 39 2.24 -1.17 -11.34
C LEU A 39 0.85 -0.82 -10.82
N VAL A 40 -0.10 -0.50 -11.71
CA VAL A 40 -1.48 -0.16 -11.31
C VAL A 40 -2.13 -1.34 -10.58
N ALA A 41 -1.96 -2.56 -11.09
CA ALA A 41 -2.48 -3.77 -10.46
C ALA A 41 -1.88 -4.00 -9.05
N HIS A 42 -0.58 -3.76 -8.91
CA HIS A 42 0.09 -3.83 -7.60
C HIS A 42 -0.46 -2.79 -6.61
N LEU A 43 -0.51 -1.53 -7.01
CA LEU A 43 -1.01 -0.43 -6.16
C LEU A 43 -2.45 -0.68 -5.72
N ARG A 44 -3.28 -1.26 -6.60
CA ARG A 44 -4.65 -1.67 -6.27
C ARG A 44 -4.70 -2.78 -5.23
N ALA A 45 -3.87 -3.81 -5.37
CA ALA A 45 -3.80 -4.90 -4.39
C ALA A 45 -3.33 -4.41 -3.00
N VAL A 46 -2.35 -3.50 -2.96
CA VAL A 46 -1.86 -2.91 -1.69
C VAL A 46 -2.89 -1.96 -1.08
N HIS A 47 -3.58 -1.16 -1.90
CA HIS A 47 -4.67 -0.28 -1.46
C HIS A 47 -5.82 -1.06 -0.81
N ASP A 48 -6.23 -2.17 -1.42
CA ASP A 48 -7.26 -3.05 -0.86
C ASP A 48 -6.86 -3.58 0.52
N VAL A 49 -5.62 -4.07 0.65
CA VAL A 49 -5.08 -4.56 1.92
C VAL A 49 -5.00 -3.46 2.97
N ALA A 50 -4.60 -2.24 2.60
CA ALA A 50 -4.63 -1.09 3.50
C ALA A 50 -6.05 -0.79 4.00
N ALA A 51 -7.07 -0.94 3.15
CA ALA A 51 -8.47 -0.78 3.57
C ALA A 51 -8.92 -1.87 4.56
N GLN A 52 -8.46 -3.12 4.37
CA GLN A 52 -8.71 -4.21 5.32
C GLN A 52 -8.06 -3.93 6.68
N LEU A 53 -6.79 -3.50 6.68
CA LEU A 53 -6.08 -3.12 7.91
C LEU A 53 -6.77 -1.96 8.63
N LEU A 54 -7.18 -0.91 7.90
CA LEU A 54 -7.91 0.22 8.50
C LEU A 54 -9.26 -0.19 9.08
N THR A 55 -9.96 -1.12 8.43
CA THR A 55 -11.22 -1.66 8.96
C THR A 55 -10.98 -2.39 10.27
N TRP A 56 -9.94 -3.23 10.32
CA TRP A 56 -9.54 -3.94 11.54
C TRP A 56 -9.12 -2.97 12.65
N VAL A 57 -8.28 -1.98 12.35
CA VAL A 57 -7.82 -0.96 13.31
C VAL A 57 -9.00 -0.18 13.89
N ARG A 58 -9.94 0.26 13.05
CA ARG A 58 -11.13 1.01 13.50
C ARG A 58 -12.01 0.20 14.44
N LEU A 59 -12.11 -1.11 14.21
CA LEU A 59 -12.91 -2.01 15.03
C LEU A 59 -12.26 -2.28 16.39
N HIS A 60 -10.94 -2.51 16.42
CA HIS A 60 -10.23 -2.99 17.61
C HIS A 60 -9.58 -1.85 18.40
N CYS A 61 -9.10 -0.80 17.75
CA CYS A 61 -8.40 0.34 18.35
C CYS A 61 -9.05 1.68 17.98
N PRO A 62 -10.32 1.91 18.34
CA PRO A 62 -11.04 3.14 17.95
C PRO A 62 -10.44 4.42 18.54
N ARG A 63 -9.54 4.32 19.53
CA ARG A 63 -8.81 5.45 20.13
C ARG A 63 -7.55 5.85 19.37
N LEU A 64 -7.09 5.02 18.42
CA LEU A 64 -5.92 5.37 17.62
C LEU A 64 -6.29 6.49 16.64
N GLU A 65 -5.76 7.68 16.88
CA GLU A 65 -5.87 8.81 15.95
C GLU A 65 -4.96 8.58 14.74
N LEU A 66 -5.55 8.54 13.56
CA LEU A 66 -4.83 8.42 12.29
C LEU A 66 -5.66 9.00 11.13
N ASP A 67 -4.98 9.45 10.09
CA ASP A 67 -5.62 9.84 8.83
C ASP A 67 -5.79 8.63 7.89
N ALA A 68 -6.99 8.07 7.85
CA ALA A 68 -7.28 6.88 7.06
C ALA A 68 -7.22 7.16 5.54
N ASP A 69 -7.58 8.36 5.12
CA ASP A 69 -7.52 8.75 3.70
C ASP A 69 -6.06 8.93 3.26
N ALA A 70 -5.19 9.40 4.15
CA ALA A 70 -3.75 9.43 3.93
C ALA A 70 -3.16 8.03 3.77
N VAL A 71 -3.53 7.07 4.62
CA VAL A 71 -3.08 5.66 4.50
C VAL A 71 -3.54 5.05 3.17
N LEU A 72 -4.82 5.21 2.82
CA LEU A 72 -5.37 4.69 1.57
C LEU A 72 -4.69 5.31 0.34
N PHE A 73 -4.41 6.62 0.39
CA PHE A 73 -3.67 7.31 -0.66
C PHE A 73 -2.23 6.81 -0.73
N GLY A 74 -1.53 6.75 0.39
CA GLY A 74 -0.15 6.29 0.49
C GLY A 74 0.02 4.90 -0.09
N ALA A 75 -0.82 3.94 0.32
CA ALA A 75 -0.84 2.58 -0.23
C ALA A 75 -1.04 2.57 -1.76
N ALA A 76 -1.97 3.39 -2.24
CA ALA A 76 -2.30 3.51 -3.66
C ALA A 76 -1.24 4.24 -4.51
N THR A 77 -0.23 4.87 -3.91
CA THR A 77 0.79 5.64 -4.64
C THR A 77 2.23 5.34 -4.24
N HIS A 78 2.49 4.52 -3.22
CA HIS A 78 3.83 4.38 -2.63
C HIS A 78 4.91 4.00 -3.67
N ASP A 79 4.54 3.17 -4.63
CA ASP A 79 5.43 2.66 -5.66
C ASP A 79 5.38 3.44 -6.98
N ILE A 80 4.71 4.62 -7.02
CA ILE A 80 4.48 5.38 -8.26
C ILE A 80 5.77 5.77 -8.98
N GLY A 81 6.89 5.90 -8.27
CA GLY A 81 8.20 6.16 -8.89
C GLY A 81 8.69 5.06 -9.82
N LYS A 82 8.10 3.85 -9.75
CA LYS A 82 8.39 2.75 -10.70
C LYS A 82 7.92 3.07 -12.11
N THR A 83 7.07 4.08 -12.30
CA THR A 83 6.81 4.68 -13.61
C THR A 83 8.08 5.29 -14.23
N ARG A 84 8.92 5.95 -13.43
CA ARG A 84 10.22 6.51 -13.87
C ARG A 84 11.35 5.47 -13.88
N HIS A 85 11.19 4.41 -13.10
CA HIS A 85 12.18 3.33 -12.95
C HIS A 85 11.55 1.94 -13.18
N PRO A 86 11.06 1.64 -14.40
CA PRO A 86 10.28 0.42 -14.67
C PRO A 86 11.06 -0.88 -14.46
N ALA A 87 12.40 -0.84 -14.52
CA ALA A 87 13.24 -1.99 -14.18
C ALA A 87 13.04 -2.48 -12.74
N GLU A 88 12.61 -1.61 -11.83
CA GLU A 88 12.35 -1.92 -10.41
C GLU A 88 10.97 -2.57 -10.17
N LEU A 89 10.17 -2.78 -11.22
CA LEU A 89 8.91 -3.56 -11.13
C LEU A 89 9.14 -5.07 -10.98
N SER A 90 10.26 -5.57 -11.51
CA SER A 90 10.61 -6.99 -11.46
C SER A 90 12.05 -7.25 -11.00
N GLY A 91 12.86 -6.21 -10.89
CA GLY A 91 14.24 -6.28 -10.39
C GLY A 91 14.41 -5.55 -9.05
N PRO A 92 15.56 -5.72 -8.40
CA PRO A 92 15.89 -4.96 -7.20
C PRO A 92 16.10 -3.47 -7.53
N GLY A 93 15.86 -2.61 -6.55
CA GLY A 93 16.13 -1.17 -6.64
C GLY A 93 15.36 -0.37 -5.61
N ALA A 94 15.77 0.88 -5.42
CA ALA A 94 15.17 1.83 -4.48
C ALA A 94 15.09 3.25 -5.07
N ARG A 95 15.39 3.46 -6.36
CA ARG A 95 15.35 4.80 -6.95
C ARG A 95 13.91 5.30 -7.09
N HIS A 96 12.95 4.37 -7.22
CA HIS A 96 11.53 4.71 -7.24
C HIS A 96 11.06 5.45 -5.98
N GLU A 97 11.74 5.32 -4.83
CA GLU A 97 11.32 5.96 -3.59
C GLU A 97 11.43 7.49 -3.71
N ALA A 98 12.64 7.99 -3.98
CA ALA A 98 12.87 9.42 -4.19
C ALA A 98 12.13 9.95 -5.42
N ALA A 99 12.21 9.23 -6.54
CA ALA A 99 11.58 9.63 -7.79
C ALA A 99 10.04 9.67 -7.69
N GLY A 100 9.44 8.77 -6.91
CA GLY A 100 8.01 8.72 -6.67
C GLY A 100 7.53 9.90 -5.83
N ARG A 101 8.27 10.24 -4.76
CA ARG A 101 7.98 11.43 -3.95
C ARG A 101 8.05 12.70 -4.81
N GLU A 102 9.11 12.86 -5.60
CA GLU A 102 9.28 14.01 -6.51
C GLU A 102 8.15 14.07 -7.55
N LEU A 103 7.81 12.94 -8.18
CA LEU A 103 6.74 12.85 -9.15
C LEU A 103 5.38 13.28 -8.56
N LEU A 104 5.06 12.87 -7.33
CA LEU A 104 3.84 13.29 -6.64
C LEU A 104 3.83 14.81 -6.39
N LEU A 105 4.94 15.37 -5.92
CA LEU A 105 5.08 16.82 -5.67
C LEU A 105 4.91 17.63 -6.96
N GLU A 106 5.51 17.17 -8.07
CA GLU A 106 5.37 17.80 -9.39
C GLU A 106 3.91 17.84 -9.87
N HIS A 107 3.08 16.87 -9.46
CA HIS A 107 1.65 16.81 -9.76
C HIS A 107 0.78 17.52 -8.69
N GLY A 108 1.39 18.32 -7.83
CA GLY A 108 0.68 19.14 -6.84
C GLY A 108 0.17 18.36 -5.62
N VAL A 109 0.63 17.12 -5.41
CA VAL A 109 0.30 16.36 -4.20
C VAL A 109 1.00 17.00 -2.99
N PRO A 110 0.29 17.29 -1.88
CA PRO A 110 0.90 17.84 -0.69
C PRO A 110 2.05 16.98 -0.17
N ALA A 111 3.12 17.62 0.33
CA ALA A 111 4.31 16.92 0.83
C ALA A 111 4.01 15.87 1.90
N GLY A 112 3.00 16.13 2.74
CA GLY A 112 2.52 15.15 3.71
C GLY A 112 2.07 13.84 3.07
N LEU A 113 1.33 13.88 1.96
CA LEU A 113 0.91 12.67 1.25
C LEU A 113 2.01 12.09 0.37
N ALA A 114 2.80 12.95 -0.28
CA ALA A 114 3.90 12.51 -1.15
C ALA A 114 4.99 11.74 -0.39
N ARG A 115 5.11 11.94 0.93
CA ARG A 115 6.12 11.26 1.77
C ARG A 115 6.05 9.74 1.67
N PHE A 116 4.85 9.16 1.56
CA PHE A 116 4.65 7.71 1.58
C PHE A 116 5.42 7.00 0.47
N ALA A 117 5.61 7.66 -0.68
CA ALA A 117 6.42 7.10 -1.76
C ALA A 117 7.91 6.95 -1.36
N GLY A 118 8.41 7.86 -0.51
CA GLY A 118 9.78 7.85 -0.03
C GLY A 118 10.01 7.14 1.32
N THR A 119 8.95 6.85 2.09
CA THR A 119 9.08 6.32 3.47
C THR A 119 8.68 4.86 3.62
N HIS A 120 7.93 4.28 2.67
CA HIS A 120 7.31 2.95 2.83
C HIS A 120 8.31 1.79 3.06
N ALA A 121 9.58 1.95 2.69
CA ALA A 121 10.64 0.97 2.95
C ALA A 121 11.54 1.31 4.15
N SER A 122 11.33 2.47 4.81
CA SER A 122 12.19 3.03 5.87
C SER A 122 11.41 3.33 7.16
N TRP A 123 10.71 2.34 7.71
CA TRP A 123 9.81 2.49 8.88
C TRP A 123 10.50 2.80 10.22
N THR A 124 11.83 2.72 10.30
CA THR A 124 12.62 3.13 11.48
C THR A 124 13.14 4.56 11.38
N ALA A 125 12.89 5.26 10.26
CA ALA A 125 13.36 6.63 10.07
C ALA A 125 12.67 7.59 11.05
N PRO A 126 13.38 8.63 11.52
CA PRO A 126 12.77 9.68 12.34
C PRO A 126 11.57 10.32 11.64
N GLY A 127 10.49 10.55 12.40
CA GLY A 127 9.25 11.14 11.87
C GLY A 127 8.28 10.14 11.24
N THR A 128 8.56 8.83 11.28
CA THR A 128 7.63 7.79 10.82
C THR A 128 6.38 7.74 11.72
N GLY A 129 5.23 8.11 11.15
CA GLY A 129 3.91 8.09 11.79
C GLY A 129 3.25 6.71 11.75
N VAL A 130 2.10 6.56 12.41
CA VAL A 130 1.35 5.29 12.37
C VAL A 130 0.81 5.03 10.97
N GLU A 131 0.48 6.08 10.22
CA GLU A 131 0.05 5.99 8.85
C GLU A 131 1.16 5.42 7.95
N ASP A 132 2.41 5.84 8.16
CA ASP A 132 3.56 5.33 7.42
C ASP A 132 3.76 3.83 7.69
N LEU A 133 3.64 3.42 8.96
CA LEU A 133 3.72 2.01 9.35
C LEU A 133 2.60 1.17 8.72
N LEU A 134 1.36 1.68 8.66
CA LEU A 134 0.25 0.96 8.03
C LEU A 134 0.41 0.84 6.50
N VAL A 135 0.96 1.86 5.84
CA VAL A 135 1.31 1.78 4.40
C VAL A 135 2.41 0.75 4.18
N SER A 136 3.48 0.79 4.97
CA SER A 136 4.54 -0.22 4.92
C SER A 136 3.99 -1.63 5.17
N LEU A 137 3.12 -1.80 6.18
CA LEU A 137 2.57 -3.10 6.55
C LEU A 137 1.70 -3.66 5.42
N ALA A 138 0.87 -2.82 4.80
CA ALA A 138 0.08 -3.20 3.65
C ALA A 138 0.96 -3.69 2.48
N ASP A 139 2.06 -3.00 2.17
CA ASP A 139 3.02 -3.41 1.12
C ASP A 139 3.76 -4.73 1.45
N LYS A 140 3.88 -5.11 2.72
CA LYS A 140 4.44 -6.43 3.05
C LYS A 140 3.36 -7.52 3.01
N ILE A 141 2.24 -7.29 3.69
CA ILE A 141 1.24 -8.35 3.90
C ILE A 141 0.39 -8.66 2.67
N TRP A 142 0.29 -7.78 1.67
CA TRP A 142 -0.49 -8.11 0.45
C TRP A 142 -0.02 -9.38 -0.25
N LYS A 143 1.27 -9.70 -0.15
CA LYS A 143 1.91 -10.93 -0.65
C LYS A 143 2.28 -11.91 0.47
N ASN A 144 1.63 -11.80 1.63
CA ASN A 144 1.87 -12.60 2.83
C ASN A 144 3.33 -12.54 3.34
N LYS A 145 4.02 -11.41 3.14
CA LYS A 145 5.36 -11.22 3.71
C LYS A 145 5.23 -10.67 5.13
N ARG A 146 5.61 -11.48 6.13
CA ARG A 146 5.73 -11.08 7.54
C ARG A 146 7.04 -10.37 7.80
N VAL A 147 7.01 -9.29 8.58
CA VAL A 147 8.18 -8.48 8.94
C VAL A 147 8.10 -8.13 10.43
N PRO A 148 8.71 -8.95 11.32
CA PRO A 148 8.54 -8.81 12.76
C PRO A 148 8.83 -7.40 13.30
N GLU A 149 9.92 -6.76 12.85
CA GLU A 149 10.27 -5.39 13.30
C GLU A 149 9.16 -4.36 12.98
N LEU A 150 8.57 -4.45 11.78
CA LEU A 150 7.49 -3.56 11.37
C LEU A 150 6.20 -3.86 12.14
N GLU A 151 5.91 -5.13 12.35
CA GLU A 151 4.75 -5.59 13.12
C GLU A 151 4.84 -5.13 14.58
N ASP A 152 6.02 -5.25 15.20
CA ASP A 152 6.30 -4.76 16.56
C ASP A 152 6.08 -3.24 16.69
N LEU A 153 6.49 -2.47 15.68
CA LEU A 153 6.26 -1.02 15.65
C LEU A 153 4.77 -0.68 15.58
N VAL A 154 3.98 -1.42 14.80
CA VAL A 154 2.52 -1.25 14.73
C VAL A 154 1.87 -1.65 16.06
N VAL A 155 2.26 -2.78 16.64
CA VAL A 155 1.82 -3.24 17.96
C VAL A 155 2.09 -2.18 19.02
N ALA A 156 3.27 -1.55 19.01
CA ALA A 156 3.62 -0.51 19.96
C ALA A 156 2.66 0.70 19.86
N ARG A 157 2.31 1.15 18.65
CA ARG A 157 1.36 2.27 18.46
C ARG A 157 -0.06 1.93 18.91
N LEU A 158 -0.50 0.69 18.65
CA LEU A 158 -1.81 0.21 19.10
C LEU A 158 -1.88 0.12 20.63
N ALA A 159 -0.83 -0.45 21.25
CA ALA A 159 -0.71 -0.56 22.69
C ALA A 159 -0.64 0.81 23.37
N GLU A 160 0.05 1.78 22.79
CA GLU A 160 0.11 3.15 23.30
C GLU A 160 -1.26 3.85 23.27
N ALA A 161 -2.00 3.74 22.16
CA ALA A 161 -3.29 4.40 22.01
C ALA A 161 -4.41 3.77 22.86
N ASP A 162 -4.37 2.44 23.03
CA ASP A 162 -5.42 1.70 23.73
C ASP A 162 -5.07 1.39 25.20
N GLY A 163 -3.79 1.30 25.56
CA GLY A 163 -3.34 0.99 26.93
C GLY A 163 -3.37 -0.51 27.29
N ARG A 164 -3.83 -1.39 26.39
CA ARG A 164 -3.65 -2.84 26.52
C ARG A 164 -2.19 -3.24 26.32
N PRO A 165 -1.72 -4.32 26.97
CA PRO A 165 -0.33 -4.74 26.86
C PRO A 165 0.00 -5.23 25.44
N ALA A 166 1.24 -4.96 25.00
CA ALA A 166 1.70 -5.25 23.64
C ALA A 166 1.49 -6.71 23.19
N TRP A 167 1.60 -7.69 24.09
CA TRP A 167 1.41 -9.10 23.74
C TRP A 167 -0.03 -9.43 23.30
N GLN A 168 -1.04 -8.73 23.83
CA GLN A 168 -2.43 -8.91 23.37
C GLN A 168 -2.58 -8.39 21.95
N TRP A 169 -2.07 -7.18 21.70
CA TRP A 169 -2.05 -6.58 20.38
C TRP A 169 -1.27 -7.39 19.36
N PHE A 170 -0.15 -7.99 19.76
CA PHE A 170 0.61 -8.89 18.90
C PHE A 170 -0.23 -10.09 18.45
N MET A 171 -0.93 -10.78 19.37
CA MET A 171 -1.77 -11.93 19.00
C MET A 171 -2.94 -11.52 18.09
N GLU A 172 -3.61 -10.42 18.39
CA GLU A 172 -4.74 -9.94 17.56
C GLU A 172 -4.28 -9.48 16.17
N LEU A 173 -3.11 -8.81 16.08
CA LEU A 173 -2.52 -8.42 14.81
C LEU A 173 -2.06 -9.65 14.01
N ASP A 174 -1.45 -10.65 14.67
CA ASP A 174 -1.01 -11.88 14.02
C ASP A 174 -2.18 -12.64 13.37
N GLU A 175 -3.30 -12.76 14.06
CA GLU A 175 -4.53 -13.36 13.53
C GLU A 175 -5.07 -12.57 12.33
N ALA A 176 -5.11 -11.24 12.45
CA ALA A 176 -5.56 -10.36 11.36
C ALA A 176 -4.67 -10.47 10.12
N LEU A 177 -3.34 -10.45 10.29
CA LEU A 177 -2.39 -10.57 9.19
C LEU A 177 -2.41 -11.96 8.56
N THR A 178 -2.66 -13.01 9.36
CA THR A 178 -2.86 -14.37 8.85
C THR A 178 -4.07 -14.44 7.93
N ALA A 179 -5.23 -13.91 8.37
CA ALA A 179 -6.44 -13.87 7.56
C ALA A 179 -6.26 -13.06 6.26
N VAL A 180 -5.59 -11.89 6.34
CA VAL A 180 -5.25 -11.12 5.13
C VAL A 180 -4.34 -11.93 4.20
N GLY A 181 -3.37 -12.66 4.76
CA GLY A 181 -2.40 -13.48 4.04
C GLY A 181 -3.01 -14.60 3.20
N GLU A 182 -4.17 -15.14 3.57
CA GLU A 182 -4.88 -16.19 2.82
C GLU A 182 -5.22 -15.77 1.38
N GLY A 183 -5.39 -14.47 1.12
CA GLY A 183 -5.66 -13.92 -0.21
C GLY A 183 -4.43 -13.65 -1.08
N ALA A 184 -3.20 -13.86 -0.57
CA ALA A 184 -1.98 -13.37 -1.20
C ALA A 184 -1.70 -13.99 -2.57
N ASP A 185 -1.89 -15.31 -2.72
CA ASP A 185 -1.62 -16.00 -3.98
C ASP A 185 -2.51 -15.48 -5.12
N ARG A 186 -3.78 -15.18 -4.82
CA ARG A 186 -4.71 -14.60 -5.80
C ARG A 186 -4.32 -13.17 -6.17
N ARG A 187 -3.89 -12.35 -5.21
CA ARG A 187 -3.37 -11.00 -5.48
C ARG A 187 -2.10 -11.01 -6.32
N LEU A 188 -1.19 -11.95 -6.05
CA LEU A 188 0.02 -12.17 -6.85
C LEU A 188 -0.32 -12.60 -8.28
N ALA A 189 -1.22 -13.58 -8.44
CA ALA A 189 -1.68 -14.02 -9.76
C ALA A 189 -2.33 -12.89 -10.55
N TYR A 190 -3.18 -12.08 -9.90
CA TYR A 190 -3.78 -10.88 -10.48
C TYR A 190 -2.70 -9.91 -10.98
N GLN A 191 -1.76 -9.49 -10.13
CA GLN A 191 -0.67 -8.59 -10.53
C GLN A 191 0.13 -9.16 -11.72
N MET A 192 0.47 -10.45 -11.68
CA MET A 192 1.30 -11.10 -12.70
C MET A 192 0.61 -11.24 -14.05
N SER A 193 -0.73 -11.22 -14.08
CA SER A 193 -1.53 -11.24 -15.32
C SER A 193 -1.38 -9.97 -16.16
N HIS A 194 -0.90 -8.87 -15.56
CA HIS A 194 -0.69 -7.59 -16.24
C HIS A 194 0.75 -7.44 -16.75
N PRO A 195 0.96 -6.78 -17.91
CA PRO A 195 2.29 -6.60 -18.50
C PRO A 195 3.15 -5.56 -17.75
N LEU A 196 4.48 -5.70 -17.86
CA LEU A 196 5.48 -4.81 -17.25
C LEU A 196 5.56 -3.41 -17.90
N GLY A 197 5.02 -3.25 -19.11
CA GLY A 197 4.98 -2.00 -19.84
C GLY A 197 3.71 -1.91 -20.68
N ARG A 198 3.40 -0.71 -21.16
CA ARG A 198 2.39 -0.53 -22.20
C ARG A 198 2.98 -1.01 -23.54
N LYS A 199 2.14 -1.63 -24.38
CA LYS A 199 2.53 -2.03 -25.74
C LYS A 199 2.42 -0.84 -26.68
#